data_AF-A0A849H8U3-F1
#
_entry.id   AF-A0A849H8U3-F1
#
_cell.length_a   1.000
_cell.length_b   1.000
_cell.length_c   1.000
_cell.angle_alpha   90.00
_cell.angle_beta   90.00
_cell.angle_gamma   90.00
#
_symmetry.space_group_name_H-M   'P 1'
#
loop_
_entity.id
_entity.type
_entity.pdbx_description
1 polymer ?
#
loop_
_entity_poly.entity_id
_entity_poly.type
_entity_poly.pdbx_seq_one_letter_code
_entity_poly.pdbx_strand_id
1 'polypeptide(L)'
;MRVPAILLALFLFTMPSPGGTPGGPPLGADGSPAKVAGWDLVRFASGEAPVGNVGSIDDQSGRISDQLDRVPRIEPDYVDVTIPPNVAPLNFIIREEASSFEVTATSGSGQFQLEVTSSNGVVRFPETSWRELLAESVGDTISLRVTASQGRGESSEVYLPFSMFVSSDEIDPWLVYRVIHPGYYSWSEIRIDQRSMESFEEEPVIQNRIMENNCANCHNFNQNSSDQFMIHVRGSLGGTYFVEDGEITRVDPKLDEMPAGATYPAWHPSGRYLAFSSNQVRQSFYSIPGKAVEVYDLDSSLILYDRTVNETLNIPGTGNATYLETFPSWSPDGEYLYFCRALQVIGFSDPQLDQIQRTHYDIVRRSFDPESRTFGEAEVVFNAVEIGKSASFPRISPDGRFLAITVADYGTFPIWHKEADLYLIDLDTGEQQRMEVNSEETESYHTWSSSGRWMVFSSKRLDGRTGRPFFTHIDPEGNQGKEFVLPQEDPSRYDWMLESFNIPELVDGKIEVDPRDFLKAAGDDPLKAGSGNPPGFSPFRPLPEQGPGVSRRAPHG
;
A
#
# COMPACT_ATOMS: atom_id res chain seq x y z
N MET A 1 10.64 -39.30 35.35
CA MET A 1 11.77 -38.64 36.06
C MET A 1 12.23 -37.49 35.18
N ARG A 2 12.35 -36.23 35.58
CA ARG A 2 12.04 -35.48 36.81
C ARG A 2 11.68 -34.06 36.33
N VAL A 3 10.60 -33.52 36.89
CA VAL A 3 10.24 -32.09 36.90
C VAL A 3 11.20 -31.36 37.86
N PRO A 4 11.42 -30.04 37.70
CA PRO A 4 10.94 -29.16 38.77
C PRO A 4 10.24 -27.89 38.25
N ALA A 5 9.11 -27.61 38.90
CA ALA A 5 8.49 -26.30 39.08
C ALA A 5 9.20 -25.54 40.23
N ILE A 6 8.69 -24.34 40.55
CA ILE A 6 8.88 -23.46 41.75
C ILE A 6 9.54 -22.12 41.38
N LEU A 7 9.04 -20.92 41.73
CA LEU A 7 7.83 -20.46 42.43
C LEU A 7 7.64 -18.96 42.13
N LEU A 8 6.40 -18.51 42.17
CA LEU A 8 5.97 -17.11 42.32
C LEU A 8 5.87 -16.77 43.82
N ALA A 9 6.28 -15.57 44.25
CA ALA A 9 5.80 -14.94 45.48
C ALA A 9 5.90 -13.40 45.44
N LEU A 10 4.76 -12.76 45.71
CA LEU A 10 4.46 -11.33 45.78
C LEU A 10 4.82 -10.66 47.12
N PHE A 11 4.63 -9.33 47.13
CA PHE A 11 4.29 -8.39 48.23
C PHE A 11 5.47 -7.53 48.75
N LEU A 12 5.38 -6.20 48.91
CA LEU A 12 4.28 -5.38 49.42
C LEU A 12 4.26 -3.91 48.90
N PHE A 13 3.04 -3.35 48.98
CA PHE A 13 2.58 -1.96 48.91
C PHE A 13 3.46 -0.88 49.56
N THR A 14 3.49 0.31 48.94
CA THR A 14 3.21 1.59 49.63
C THR A 14 2.61 2.63 48.67
N MET A 15 1.41 3.10 49.00
CA MET A 15 0.82 4.42 48.70
C MET A 15 0.18 4.87 50.02
N PRO A 16 0.17 6.17 50.41
CA PRO A 16 -0.67 7.21 49.77
C PRO A 16 0.07 8.59 49.70
N SER A 17 -0.37 9.73 49.17
CA SER A 17 -1.67 10.31 48.76
C SER A 17 -1.40 11.64 47.99
N PRO A 18 -2.38 12.52 47.65
CA PRO A 18 -2.54 13.10 46.30
C PRO A 18 -2.19 14.60 46.20
N GLY A 19 -2.04 15.09 44.96
CA GLY A 19 -2.09 16.53 44.67
C GLY A 19 -1.55 16.90 43.29
N GLY A 20 -2.37 17.53 42.46
CA GLY A 20 -1.93 18.22 41.25
C GLY A 20 -2.83 18.01 40.03
N THR A 21 -3.74 18.96 39.80
CA THR A 21 -4.56 19.13 38.59
C THR A 21 -3.72 19.29 37.30
N PRO A 22 -4.16 18.80 36.12
CA PRO A 22 -3.49 19.11 34.86
C PRO A 22 -3.83 20.52 34.39
N GLY A 23 -2.80 21.31 34.08
CA GLY A 23 -2.89 22.66 33.53
C GLY A 23 -3.33 22.67 32.06
N GLY A 24 -4.12 23.68 31.70
CA GLY A 24 -4.54 23.99 30.34
C GLY A 24 -3.46 24.63 29.46
N PRO A 25 -3.76 24.88 28.17
CA PRO A 25 -2.78 25.33 27.18
C PRO A 25 -2.32 26.79 27.39
N PRO A 26 -1.15 27.17 26.88
CA PRO A 26 -0.48 28.42 27.22
C PRO A 26 -1.15 29.66 26.60
N LEU A 27 -1.17 30.75 27.38
CA LEU A 27 -1.62 32.09 26.98
C LEU A 27 -0.45 32.93 26.44
N GLY A 28 -0.72 33.74 25.41
CA GLY A 28 0.19 34.76 24.86
C GLY A 28 0.32 36.00 25.75
N ALA A 29 1.37 36.80 25.49
CA ALA A 29 1.93 37.81 26.39
C ALA A 29 1.09 39.10 26.64
N ASP A 30 -0.17 39.18 26.23
CA ASP A 30 -1.05 40.33 26.48
C ASP A 30 -2.52 39.97 26.78
N GLY A 31 -2.81 38.70 27.09
CA GLY A 31 -4.06 38.30 27.76
C GLY A 31 -5.37 38.58 27.01
N SER A 32 -5.35 38.68 25.68
CA SER A 32 -6.55 38.91 24.86
C SER A 32 -6.67 37.87 23.73
N PRO A 33 -7.84 37.25 23.47
CA PRO A 33 -8.02 36.37 22.31
C PRO A 33 -8.09 37.19 21.01
N ALA A 34 -7.23 36.85 20.04
CA ALA A 34 -7.19 37.48 18.72
C ALA A 34 -8.37 37.03 17.86
N LYS A 35 -9.09 38.02 17.30
CA LYS A 35 -10.06 37.86 16.22
C LYS A 35 -9.33 37.84 14.88
N VAL A 36 -9.66 36.88 14.02
CA VAL A 36 -9.49 37.00 12.57
C VAL A 36 -10.83 36.70 11.91
N ALA A 37 -11.18 37.53 10.94
CA ALA A 37 -12.47 37.58 10.28
C ALA A 37 -12.45 36.84 8.93
N GLY A 38 -13.59 36.24 8.59
CA GLY A 38 -14.23 36.39 7.28
C GLY A 38 -13.86 35.41 6.17
N TRP A 39 -14.60 34.29 6.07
CA TRP A 39 -14.94 33.66 4.80
C TRP A 39 -16.45 33.34 4.84
N ASP A 40 -17.20 33.94 3.91
CA ASP A 40 -18.61 33.69 3.67
C ASP A 40 -18.78 32.35 2.95
N LEU A 41 -19.60 31.45 3.50
CA LEU A 41 -20.12 30.30 2.79
C LEU A 41 -21.64 30.22 2.98
N VAL A 42 -22.28 30.04 1.83
CA VAL A 42 -23.71 30.10 1.55
C VAL A 42 -24.48 29.12 2.44
N ARG A 43 -25.44 29.64 3.22
CA ARG A 43 -26.40 28.84 3.99
C ARG A 43 -27.43 28.23 3.04
N PHE A 44 -27.42 26.91 2.88
CA PHE A 44 -28.63 26.18 2.52
C PHE A 44 -29.52 26.07 3.76
N ALA A 45 -30.78 26.48 3.62
CA ALA A 45 -31.78 26.44 4.67
C ALA A 45 -32.19 24.98 4.94
N SER A 46 -31.82 24.44 6.09
CA SER A 46 -32.44 23.25 6.66
C SER A 46 -33.78 23.66 7.29
N GLY A 47 -34.88 23.30 6.64
CA GLY A 47 -36.20 23.38 7.25
C GLY A 47 -36.31 22.39 8.39
N GLU A 48 -36.68 22.87 9.58
CA GLU A 48 -37.06 22.03 10.71
C GLU A 48 -38.30 21.20 10.34
N ALA A 49 -38.17 19.87 10.38
CA ALA A 49 -39.30 18.95 10.38
C ALA A 49 -39.61 18.54 11.84
N PRO A 50 -40.89 18.37 12.21
CA PRO A 50 -41.28 18.13 13.59
C PRO A 50 -40.94 16.70 14.03
N VAL A 51 -40.49 16.56 15.28
CA VAL A 51 -40.37 15.29 15.99
C VAL A 51 -41.76 14.63 16.03
N GLY A 52 -41.94 13.60 15.18
CA GLY A 52 -43.13 12.77 15.09
C GLY A 52 -42.83 11.36 15.56
N ASN A 53 -43.78 10.78 16.30
CA ASN A 53 -43.72 9.45 16.91
C ASN A 53 -43.17 8.34 16.01
N VAL A 54 -42.36 7.47 16.62
CA VAL A 54 -42.01 6.13 16.14
C VAL A 54 -43.31 5.38 15.80
N GLY A 55 -43.52 5.13 14.51
CA GLY A 55 -44.66 4.37 14.00
C GLY A 55 -44.27 2.92 13.77
N SER A 56 -44.89 2.01 14.51
CA SER A 56 -44.88 0.58 14.18
C SER A 56 -45.70 0.36 12.91
N ILE A 57 -45.12 -0.33 11.92
CA ILE A 57 -45.85 -0.78 10.73
C ILE A 57 -46.23 -2.25 10.96
N ASP A 58 -47.53 -2.53 10.93
CA ASP A 58 -48.09 -3.89 11.02
C ASP A 58 -48.10 -4.48 9.60
N ASP A 59 -47.08 -5.25 9.26
CA ASP A 59 -47.11 -6.11 8.07
C ASP A 59 -48.14 -7.24 8.29
N GLN A 60 -48.82 -7.69 7.23
CA GLN A 60 -49.91 -8.69 7.27
C GLN A 60 -49.50 -10.09 7.82
N SER A 61 -48.28 -10.20 8.36
CA SER A 61 -47.69 -11.33 9.05
C SER A 61 -47.73 -11.24 10.60
N GLY A 62 -48.14 -10.11 11.19
CA GLY A 62 -48.28 -9.92 12.64
C GLY A 62 -46.95 -9.69 13.40
N ARG A 63 -45.93 -9.18 12.70
CA ARG A 63 -44.63 -8.81 13.29
C ARG A 63 -44.58 -7.30 13.53
N ILE A 64 -44.30 -6.88 14.76
CA ILE A 64 -44.02 -5.48 15.09
C ILE A 64 -42.60 -5.17 14.58
N SER A 65 -42.48 -4.30 13.58
CA SER A 65 -41.18 -3.80 13.14
C SER A 65 -40.95 -2.36 13.61
N ASP A 66 -39.87 -2.13 14.35
CA ASP A 66 -39.43 -0.81 14.77
C ASP A 66 -38.38 -0.28 13.78
N GLN A 67 -38.64 0.87 13.18
CA GLN A 67 -37.70 1.51 12.25
C GLN A 67 -36.69 2.35 13.03
N LEU A 68 -35.40 2.09 12.81
CA LEU A 68 -34.29 2.83 13.41
C LEU A 68 -33.83 3.94 12.48
N ASP A 69 -33.58 5.13 13.02
CA ASP A 69 -33.08 6.30 12.29
C ASP A 69 -31.53 6.30 12.21
N ARG A 70 -30.96 5.15 11.82
CA ARG A 70 -29.52 4.97 11.60
C ARG A 70 -29.25 3.76 10.72
N VAL A 71 -28.11 3.78 10.04
CA VAL A 71 -27.55 2.61 9.35
C VAL A 71 -27.00 1.59 10.36
N PRO A 72 -26.90 0.30 10.00
CA PRO A 72 -26.27 -0.71 10.86
C PRO A 72 -24.75 -0.51 10.92
N ARG A 73 -24.12 -0.93 12.02
CA ARG A 73 -22.66 -1.06 12.09
C ARG A 73 -22.23 -2.33 11.38
N ILE A 74 -21.42 -2.19 10.34
CA ILE A 74 -20.86 -3.32 9.58
C ILE A 74 -19.33 -3.26 9.58
N GLU A 75 -18.71 -4.42 9.46
CA GLU A 75 -17.26 -4.57 9.37
C GLU A 75 -16.88 -5.63 8.32
N PRO A 76 -16.06 -5.30 7.31
CA PRO A 76 -15.52 -3.97 7.01
C PRO A 76 -16.60 -2.92 6.69
N ASP A 77 -16.24 -1.63 6.83
CA ASP A 77 -17.16 -0.54 6.52
C ASP A 77 -17.27 -0.34 5.00
N TYR A 78 -18.39 -0.79 4.45
CA TYR A 78 -18.75 -0.60 3.05
C TYR A 78 -19.95 0.34 2.87
N VAL A 79 -20.23 1.21 3.84
CA VAL A 79 -21.28 2.22 3.71
C VAL A 79 -20.83 3.30 2.73
N ASP A 80 -21.60 3.50 1.66
CA ASP A 80 -21.45 4.56 0.65
C ASP A 80 -20.10 4.55 -0.08
N VAL A 81 -19.54 3.34 -0.25
CA VAL A 81 -18.32 3.13 -1.05
C VAL A 81 -18.64 3.10 -2.55
N THR A 82 -17.65 3.43 -3.38
CA THR A 82 -17.68 3.18 -4.83
C THR A 82 -16.92 1.90 -5.14
N ILE A 83 -17.51 0.98 -5.89
CA ILE A 83 -16.94 -0.34 -6.19
C ILE A 83 -16.85 -0.61 -7.70
N PRO A 84 -15.86 -1.41 -8.16
CA PRO A 84 -15.78 -1.79 -9.56
C PRO A 84 -16.86 -2.82 -9.92
N PRO A 85 -17.34 -2.85 -11.17
CA PRO A 85 -18.41 -3.75 -11.61
C PRO A 85 -17.97 -5.22 -11.70
N ASN A 86 -16.66 -5.49 -11.63
CA ASN A 86 -16.09 -6.83 -11.61
C ASN A 86 -15.59 -7.27 -10.23
N VAL A 87 -15.86 -6.53 -9.14
CA VAL A 87 -15.34 -6.87 -7.81
C VAL A 87 -15.96 -8.15 -7.22
N ALA A 88 -15.14 -8.95 -6.53
CA ALA A 88 -15.57 -10.07 -5.72
C ALA A 88 -16.58 -9.63 -4.64
N PRO A 89 -17.38 -10.55 -4.08
CA PRO A 89 -18.38 -10.20 -3.08
C PRO A 89 -17.81 -9.43 -1.88
N LEU A 90 -18.39 -8.27 -1.58
CA LEU A 90 -18.11 -7.48 -0.38
C LEU A 90 -18.83 -8.09 0.84
N ASN A 91 -18.30 -9.21 1.32
CA ASN A 91 -18.80 -9.88 2.52
C ASN A 91 -18.48 -9.04 3.76
N PHE A 92 -19.38 -9.00 4.74
CA PHE A 92 -19.23 -8.20 5.96
C PHE A 92 -19.86 -8.89 7.18
N ILE A 93 -19.56 -8.36 8.36
CA ILE A 93 -20.10 -8.75 9.65
C ILE A 93 -20.96 -7.62 10.18
N ILE A 94 -22.21 -7.89 10.53
CA ILE A 94 -23.08 -6.96 11.24
C ILE A 94 -22.69 -6.96 12.72
N ARG A 95 -22.24 -5.82 13.23
CA ARG A 95 -21.79 -5.61 14.63
C ARG A 95 -22.92 -5.03 15.48
N GLU A 96 -24.07 -5.68 15.42
CA GLU A 96 -25.29 -5.32 16.14
C GLU A 96 -25.74 -6.51 17.00
N GLU A 97 -26.53 -6.26 18.04
CA GLU A 97 -27.04 -7.31 18.93
C GLU A 97 -28.42 -7.79 18.46
N ALA A 98 -28.49 -9.03 17.95
CA ALA A 98 -29.74 -9.68 17.56
C ALA A 98 -29.59 -11.21 17.52
N SER A 99 -30.72 -11.93 17.52
CA SER A 99 -30.73 -13.39 17.33
C SER A 99 -30.49 -13.80 15.88
N SER A 100 -30.87 -12.95 14.93
CA SER A 100 -30.63 -13.17 13.50
C SER A 100 -30.81 -11.89 12.70
N PHE A 101 -30.21 -11.84 11.53
CA PHE A 101 -30.28 -10.76 10.57
C PHE A 101 -30.80 -11.25 9.22
N GLU A 102 -31.52 -10.38 8.54
CA GLU A 102 -31.91 -10.52 7.14
C GLU A 102 -31.39 -9.29 6.40
N VAL A 103 -30.65 -9.52 5.31
CA VAL A 103 -30.07 -8.49 4.45
C VAL A 103 -30.67 -8.63 3.08
N THR A 104 -31.29 -7.56 2.59
CA THR A 104 -31.80 -7.47 1.22
C THR A 104 -30.94 -6.47 0.46
N ALA A 105 -30.21 -6.93 -0.54
CA ALA A 105 -29.51 -6.09 -1.50
C ALA A 105 -30.35 -5.94 -2.77
N THR A 106 -30.65 -4.70 -3.16
CA THR A 106 -31.45 -4.37 -4.34
C THR A 106 -30.57 -3.69 -5.37
N SER A 107 -30.60 -4.19 -6.60
CA SER A 107 -29.90 -3.58 -7.76
C SER A 107 -30.36 -2.14 -8.02
N GLY A 108 -29.51 -1.35 -8.69
CA GLY A 108 -29.87 0.02 -9.13
C GLY A 108 -31.11 0.04 -10.03
N SER A 109 -31.26 -0.95 -10.91
CA SER A 109 -32.45 -1.13 -11.76
C SER A 109 -33.74 -1.47 -10.97
N GLY A 110 -33.60 -1.94 -9.73
CA GLY A 110 -34.67 -2.47 -8.90
C GLY A 110 -35.29 -3.78 -9.41
N GLN A 111 -34.76 -4.38 -10.48
CA GLN A 111 -35.29 -5.60 -11.09
C GLN A 111 -34.76 -6.88 -10.43
N PHE A 112 -33.59 -6.79 -9.81
CA PHE A 112 -32.94 -7.90 -9.10
C PHE A 112 -32.77 -7.59 -7.62
N GLN A 113 -33.11 -8.58 -6.78
CA GLN A 113 -32.93 -8.55 -5.33
C GLN A 113 -32.27 -9.83 -4.85
N LEU A 114 -31.34 -9.68 -3.91
CA LEU A 114 -30.61 -10.76 -3.25
C LEU A 114 -30.86 -10.69 -1.75
N GLU A 115 -31.39 -11.78 -1.18
CA GLU A 115 -31.63 -11.92 0.26
C GLU A 115 -30.61 -12.87 0.89
N VAL A 116 -30.02 -12.44 2.01
CA VAL A 116 -29.09 -13.24 2.82
C VAL A 116 -29.52 -13.18 4.28
N THR A 117 -29.67 -14.35 4.91
CA THR A 117 -29.97 -14.46 6.34
C THR A 117 -28.75 -14.92 7.13
N SER A 118 -28.55 -14.39 8.33
CA SER A 118 -27.42 -14.74 9.19
C SER A 118 -27.82 -14.81 10.66
N SER A 119 -27.44 -15.87 11.38
CA SER A 119 -27.67 -15.99 12.83
C SER A 119 -26.51 -15.47 13.68
N ASN A 120 -25.39 -15.09 13.06
CA ASN A 120 -24.16 -14.66 13.74
C ASN A 120 -23.61 -13.34 13.20
N GLY A 121 -24.41 -12.62 12.42
CA GLY A 121 -24.04 -11.35 11.79
C GLY A 121 -23.14 -11.49 10.55
N VAL A 122 -22.58 -12.67 10.25
CA VAL A 122 -21.74 -12.87 9.06
C VAL A 122 -22.61 -12.95 7.82
N VAL A 123 -22.42 -12.01 6.90
CA VAL A 123 -23.12 -11.90 5.61
C VAL A 123 -22.15 -12.28 4.51
N ARG A 124 -22.51 -13.32 3.74
CA ARG A 124 -21.75 -13.77 2.58
C ARG A 124 -22.65 -13.83 1.37
N PHE A 125 -22.33 -13.07 0.33
CA PHE A 125 -23.11 -13.08 -0.90
C PHE A 125 -22.63 -14.22 -1.83
N PRO A 126 -23.53 -15.03 -2.40
CA PRO A 126 -23.16 -16.01 -3.41
C PRO A 126 -22.57 -15.33 -4.64
N GLU A 127 -21.39 -15.77 -5.12
CA GLU A 127 -20.66 -15.11 -6.22
C GLU A 127 -21.50 -14.90 -7.48
N THR A 128 -22.29 -15.89 -7.89
CA THR A 128 -23.15 -15.77 -9.09
C THR A 128 -24.20 -14.68 -8.94
N SER A 129 -24.90 -14.65 -7.80
CA SER A 129 -25.94 -13.63 -7.54
C SER A 129 -25.34 -12.25 -7.32
N TRP A 130 -24.14 -12.18 -6.75
CA TRP A 130 -23.40 -10.93 -6.62
C TRP A 130 -23.01 -10.34 -7.98
N ARG A 131 -22.53 -11.17 -8.91
CA ARG A 131 -22.23 -10.72 -10.29
C ARG A 131 -23.46 -10.21 -11.02
N GLU A 132 -24.61 -10.87 -10.87
CA GLU A 132 -25.89 -10.39 -11.42
C GLU A 132 -26.29 -9.04 -10.80
N LEU A 133 -26.15 -8.90 -9.48
CA LEU A 133 -26.41 -7.65 -8.76
C LEU A 133 -25.54 -6.49 -9.26
N LEU A 134 -24.23 -6.72 -9.46
CA LEU A 134 -23.31 -5.72 -10.00
C LEU A 134 -23.66 -5.35 -11.45
N ALA A 135 -23.94 -6.35 -12.29
CA ALA A 135 -24.27 -6.13 -13.70
C ALA A 135 -25.55 -5.27 -13.88
N GLU A 136 -26.55 -5.46 -13.01
CA GLU A 136 -27.79 -4.69 -12.98
C GLU A 136 -27.65 -3.29 -12.33
N SER A 137 -26.47 -2.95 -11.84
CA SER A 137 -26.23 -1.70 -11.08
C SER A 137 -25.11 -0.83 -11.64
N VAL A 138 -24.49 -1.18 -12.77
CA VAL A 138 -23.39 -0.38 -13.36
C VAL A 138 -23.83 1.07 -13.63
N GLY A 139 -23.09 2.03 -13.08
CA GLY A 139 -23.42 3.46 -13.15
C GLY A 139 -24.53 3.90 -12.21
N ASP A 140 -24.95 3.03 -11.29
CA ASP A 140 -26.03 3.25 -10.32
C ASP A 140 -25.66 2.59 -8.97
N THR A 141 -26.62 2.54 -8.05
CA THR A 141 -26.39 2.22 -6.66
C THR A 141 -27.11 0.95 -6.21
N ILE A 142 -26.37 0.04 -5.58
CA ILE A 142 -26.93 -1.08 -4.83
C ILE A 142 -27.43 -0.54 -3.48
N SER A 143 -28.69 -0.78 -3.16
CA SER A 143 -29.27 -0.45 -1.85
C SER A 143 -29.32 -1.69 -0.96
N LEU A 144 -28.70 -1.61 0.22
CA LEU A 144 -28.69 -2.69 1.21
C LEU A 144 -29.56 -2.33 2.40
N ARG A 145 -30.58 -3.15 2.67
CA ARG A 145 -31.45 -3.04 3.84
C ARG A 145 -31.15 -4.17 4.82
N VAL A 146 -30.99 -3.84 6.10
CA VAL A 146 -30.75 -4.80 7.17
C VAL A 146 -31.94 -4.80 8.14
N THR A 147 -32.43 -5.99 8.45
CA THR A 147 -33.45 -6.24 9.47
C THR A 147 -32.87 -7.17 10.54
N ALA A 148 -32.90 -6.75 11.79
CA ALA A 148 -32.49 -7.52 12.95
C ALA A 148 -33.72 -8.11 13.67
N SER A 149 -33.72 -9.41 13.93
CA SER A 149 -34.79 -10.10 14.65
C SER A 149 -34.29 -10.54 16.03
N GLN A 150 -35.05 -10.21 17.08
CA GLN A 150 -34.69 -10.55 18.45
C GLN A 150 -35.05 -12.01 18.83
N GLY A 151 -35.93 -12.66 18.09
CA GLY A 151 -36.32 -14.04 18.37
C GLY A 151 -37.57 -14.48 17.60
N ARG A 152 -37.95 -15.75 17.75
CA ARG A 152 -39.10 -16.32 17.00
C ARG A 152 -40.42 -15.78 17.59
N GLY A 153 -41.01 -14.79 16.91
CA GLY A 153 -42.25 -14.12 17.34
C GLY A 153 -42.03 -12.82 18.12
N GLU A 154 -40.80 -12.29 18.11
CA GLU A 154 -40.43 -11.02 18.74
C GLU A 154 -40.39 -9.88 17.71
N SER A 155 -40.24 -8.64 18.18
CA SER A 155 -40.10 -7.47 17.32
C SER A 155 -38.85 -7.55 16.45
N SER A 156 -38.93 -6.94 15.28
CA SER A 156 -37.79 -6.79 14.37
C SER A 156 -37.39 -5.32 14.32
N GLU A 157 -36.10 -5.03 14.30
CA GLU A 157 -35.57 -3.69 14.09
C GLU A 157 -35.11 -3.56 12.64
N VAL A 158 -35.55 -2.50 11.97
CA VAL A 158 -35.18 -2.21 10.58
C VAL A 158 -34.29 -0.99 10.57
N TYR A 159 -33.06 -1.14 10.10
CA TYR A 159 -32.12 -0.04 9.96
C TYR A 159 -32.42 0.81 8.71
N LEU A 160 -31.94 2.06 8.69
CA LEU A 160 -31.85 2.80 7.44
C LEU A 160 -30.97 2.02 6.46
N PRO A 161 -31.37 1.96 5.17
CA PRO A 161 -30.53 1.34 4.16
C PRO A 161 -29.23 2.13 3.99
N PHE A 162 -28.19 1.42 3.61
CA PHE A 162 -26.94 2.01 3.14
C PHE A 162 -26.68 1.59 1.70
N SER A 163 -25.70 2.22 1.07
CA SER A 163 -25.55 2.11 -0.37
C SER A 163 -24.13 1.74 -0.80
N MET A 164 -24.00 1.16 -2.00
CA MET A 164 -22.73 1.00 -2.70
C MET A 164 -22.92 1.45 -4.15
N PHE A 165 -22.14 2.42 -4.61
CA PHE A 165 -22.18 2.88 -6.00
C PHE A 165 -21.32 1.97 -6.87
N VAL A 166 -21.86 1.43 -7.95
CA VAL A 166 -21.11 0.58 -8.89
C VAL A 166 -20.62 1.44 -10.04
N SER A 167 -19.30 1.65 -10.11
CA SER A 167 -18.68 2.43 -11.18
C SER A 167 -18.84 1.75 -12.54
N SER A 168 -18.76 2.54 -13.61
CA SER A 168 -18.56 2.01 -14.97
C SER A 168 -17.11 1.61 -15.24
N ASP A 169 -16.18 2.05 -14.40
CA ASP A 169 -14.75 1.78 -14.56
C ASP A 169 -14.40 0.43 -13.91
N GLU A 170 -13.92 -0.53 -14.72
CA GLU A 170 -13.37 -1.80 -14.23
C GLU A 170 -12.02 -1.61 -13.53
N ILE A 171 -11.74 -2.49 -12.57
CA ILE A 171 -10.42 -2.66 -11.96
C ILE A 171 -9.72 -3.85 -12.60
N ASP A 172 -8.39 -3.86 -12.60
CA ASP A 172 -7.61 -5.01 -13.07
C ASP A 172 -8.06 -6.30 -12.35
N PRO A 173 -8.21 -7.42 -13.08
CA PRO A 173 -8.82 -8.64 -12.55
C PRO A 173 -7.95 -9.38 -11.53
N TRP A 174 -6.67 -9.00 -11.37
CA TRP A 174 -5.76 -9.60 -10.42
C TRP A 174 -5.01 -8.56 -9.59
N LEU A 175 -4.73 -8.92 -8.33
CA LEU A 175 -3.86 -8.18 -7.44
C LEU A 175 -2.70 -9.08 -7.02
N VAL A 176 -1.48 -8.59 -7.20
CA VAL A 176 -0.26 -9.25 -6.73
C VAL A 176 0.27 -8.52 -5.51
N TYR A 177 0.69 -9.26 -4.49
CA TYR A 177 1.26 -8.66 -3.29
C TYR A 177 2.26 -9.59 -2.61
N ARG A 178 3.15 -8.99 -1.83
CA ARG A 178 4.02 -9.74 -0.92
C ARG A 178 3.32 -9.98 0.40
N VAL A 179 3.27 -11.23 0.84
CA VAL A 179 2.85 -11.63 2.19
C VAL A 179 4.08 -11.84 3.07
N ILE A 180 4.12 -11.17 4.22
CA ILE A 180 5.25 -11.23 5.17
C ILE A 180 4.80 -10.93 6.61
N HIS A 181 5.39 -11.57 7.61
CA HIS A 181 5.13 -11.20 9.01
C HIS A 181 5.71 -9.82 9.39
N PRO A 182 5.01 -9.05 10.25
CA PRO A 182 5.48 -7.76 10.74
C PRO A 182 6.79 -7.94 11.53
N GLY A 183 7.77 -7.07 11.28
CA GLY A 183 9.06 -7.07 11.97
C GLY A 183 10.29 -7.37 11.10
N TYR A 184 10.13 -7.68 9.80
CA TYR A 184 11.19 -7.86 8.79
C TYR A 184 12.33 -8.86 9.10
N TYR A 185 12.36 -9.50 10.28
CA TYR A 185 13.44 -10.42 10.68
C TYR A 185 13.11 -11.90 10.43
N SER A 186 11.82 -12.24 10.35
CA SER A 186 11.37 -13.61 10.02
C SER A 186 11.38 -13.80 8.51
N TRP A 187 12.57 -13.98 7.93
CA TRP A 187 12.78 -14.34 6.53
C TRP A 187 12.29 -15.74 6.17
N SER A 188 11.69 -16.49 7.09
CA SER A 188 11.38 -17.91 6.92
C SER A 188 10.14 -18.19 6.08
N GLU A 189 9.24 -17.20 5.92
CA GLU A 189 7.95 -17.34 5.24
C GLU A 189 7.57 -16.06 4.47
N ILE A 190 8.24 -15.82 3.34
CA ILE A 190 7.91 -14.74 2.41
C ILE A 190 7.29 -15.36 1.16
N ARG A 191 6.15 -14.82 0.75
CA ARG A 191 5.51 -15.17 -0.51
C ARG A 191 5.16 -13.94 -1.32
N ILE A 192 5.12 -14.12 -2.63
CA ILE A 192 4.43 -13.22 -3.55
C ILE A 192 3.23 -14.03 -4.03
N ASP A 193 2.04 -13.57 -3.68
CA ASP A 193 0.79 -14.22 -4.02
C ASP A 193 0.04 -13.34 -5.03
N GLN A 194 -0.75 -13.96 -5.90
CA GLN A 194 -1.72 -13.30 -6.76
C GLN A 194 -3.14 -13.69 -6.32
N ARG A 195 -4.04 -12.71 -6.31
CA ARG A 195 -5.43 -12.86 -5.89
C ARG A 195 -6.38 -12.26 -6.91
N SER A 196 -7.35 -13.02 -7.36
CA SER A 196 -8.38 -12.52 -8.29
C SER A 196 -9.22 -11.45 -7.60
N MET A 197 -9.40 -10.31 -8.26
CA MET A 197 -10.28 -9.24 -7.83
C MET A 197 -11.76 -9.56 -8.09
N GLU A 198 -12.06 -10.60 -8.88
CA GLU A 198 -13.41 -11.00 -9.31
C GLU A 198 -13.96 -12.23 -8.56
N SER A 199 -13.12 -12.85 -7.73
CA SER A 199 -13.45 -13.99 -6.87
C SER A 199 -12.58 -14.00 -5.60
N PHE A 200 -12.55 -15.13 -4.90
CA PHE A 200 -11.64 -15.35 -3.76
C PHE A 200 -10.45 -16.26 -4.10
N GLU A 201 -10.22 -16.54 -5.40
CA GLU A 201 -9.06 -17.30 -5.85
C GLU A 201 -7.75 -16.60 -5.49
N GLU A 202 -6.86 -17.30 -4.78
CA GLU A 202 -5.56 -16.81 -4.33
C GLU A 202 -4.54 -17.93 -4.52
N GLU A 203 -3.42 -17.63 -5.18
CA GLU A 203 -2.36 -18.59 -5.42
C GLU A 203 -0.96 -17.97 -5.35
N PRO A 204 0.05 -18.74 -4.93
CA PRO A 204 1.41 -18.25 -4.80
C PRO A 204 2.12 -18.19 -6.17
N VAL A 205 2.72 -17.05 -6.49
CA VAL A 205 3.64 -16.89 -7.64
C VAL A 205 5.07 -17.25 -7.24
N ILE A 206 5.51 -16.79 -6.06
CA ILE A 206 6.78 -17.20 -5.45
C ILE A 206 6.59 -17.57 -3.98
N GLN A 207 7.29 -18.63 -3.56
CA GLN A 207 7.48 -18.95 -2.15
C GLN A 207 8.96 -19.08 -1.84
N ASN A 208 9.45 -18.30 -0.88
CA ASN A 208 10.86 -18.34 -0.54
C ASN A 208 11.34 -19.71 -0.03
N ARG A 209 10.49 -20.47 0.67
CA ARG A 209 10.80 -21.83 1.15
C ARG A 209 11.18 -22.78 0.03
N ILE A 210 10.56 -22.62 -1.14
CA ILE A 210 10.88 -23.37 -2.36
C ILE A 210 12.20 -22.83 -2.95
N MET A 211 12.44 -21.53 -2.85
CA MET A 211 13.65 -20.84 -3.30
C MET A 211 14.79 -20.83 -2.25
N GLU A 212 15.03 -21.94 -1.53
CA GLU A 212 16.07 -22.06 -0.49
C GLU A 212 16.05 -21.00 0.63
N ASN A 213 14.87 -20.51 0.99
CA ASN A 213 14.66 -19.40 1.92
C ASN A 213 15.32 -18.07 1.50
N ASN A 214 15.60 -17.90 0.20
CA ASN A 214 16.10 -16.64 -0.33
C ASN A 214 15.03 -15.55 -0.24
N CYS A 215 15.48 -14.32 -0.04
CA CYS A 215 14.61 -13.18 0.08
C CYS A 215 14.01 -12.83 -1.29
N ALA A 216 12.69 -13.04 -1.45
CA ALA A 216 11.91 -12.62 -2.62
C ALA A 216 11.12 -11.36 -2.25
N ASN A 217 11.77 -10.20 -2.33
CA ASN A 217 11.24 -8.98 -1.71
C ASN A 217 10.56 -8.01 -2.67
N CYS A 218 11.01 -7.92 -3.91
CA CYS A 218 10.60 -6.86 -4.82
C CYS A 218 10.11 -7.47 -6.12
N HIS A 219 8.91 -7.07 -6.54
CA HIS A 219 8.37 -7.36 -7.86
C HIS A 219 7.93 -6.04 -8.49
N ASN A 220 7.91 -6.00 -9.82
CA ASN A 220 7.42 -4.85 -10.58
C ASN A 220 6.94 -5.32 -11.95
N PHE A 221 5.85 -4.71 -12.41
CA PHE A 221 5.15 -5.06 -13.64
C PHE A 221 5.36 -3.96 -14.69
N ASN A 222 5.52 -4.34 -15.95
CA ASN A 222 5.54 -3.40 -17.06
C ASN A 222 4.08 -3.06 -17.43
N GLN A 223 3.63 -1.84 -17.13
CA GLN A 223 2.27 -1.37 -17.41
C GLN A 223 1.16 -2.38 -17.01
N ASN A 224 1.21 -2.85 -15.75
CA ASN A 224 0.24 -3.81 -15.19
C ASN A 224 0.22 -5.21 -15.86
N SER A 225 1.14 -5.53 -16.79
CA SER A 225 1.10 -6.76 -17.57
C SER A 225 1.41 -8.03 -16.76
N SER A 226 0.50 -9.00 -16.73
CA SER A 226 0.72 -10.34 -16.16
C SER A 226 1.83 -11.14 -16.86
N ASP A 227 2.12 -10.80 -18.11
CA ASP A 227 3.10 -11.49 -18.95
C ASP A 227 4.48 -10.84 -18.90
N GLN A 228 4.59 -9.58 -18.47
CA GLN A 228 5.86 -8.85 -18.40
C GLN A 228 6.11 -8.26 -17.00
N PHE A 229 6.82 -9.03 -16.18
CA PHE A 229 7.15 -8.61 -14.82
C PHE A 229 8.44 -9.23 -14.32
N MET A 230 8.98 -8.64 -13.27
CA MET A 230 10.24 -9.08 -12.68
C MET A 230 10.07 -9.35 -11.21
N ILE A 231 10.89 -10.29 -10.71
CA ILE A 231 11.05 -10.54 -9.28
C ILE A 231 12.54 -10.52 -8.96
N HIS A 232 12.94 -9.71 -7.99
CA HIS A 232 14.30 -9.65 -7.50
C HIS A 232 14.48 -10.52 -6.24
N VAL A 233 15.41 -11.47 -6.33
CA VAL A 233 15.74 -12.42 -5.28
C VAL A 233 17.14 -12.14 -4.75
N ARG A 234 17.33 -12.18 -3.43
CA ARG A 234 18.62 -12.01 -2.75
C ARG A 234 19.04 -13.27 -2.00
N GLY A 235 20.32 -13.60 -2.08
CA GLY A 235 20.98 -14.70 -1.36
C GLY A 235 21.65 -15.70 -2.31
N SER A 236 21.64 -17.00 -2.00
CA SER A 236 22.30 -18.06 -2.80
C SER A 236 21.76 -18.11 -4.23
N LEU A 237 20.45 -17.95 -4.40
CA LEU A 237 19.76 -17.93 -5.69
C LEU A 237 19.53 -16.50 -6.20
N GLY A 238 20.44 -15.59 -5.84
CA GLY A 238 20.32 -14.16 -6.11
C GLY A 238 20.29 -13.81 -7.60
N GLY A 239 19.50 -12.80 -7.94
CA GLY A 239 19.34 -12.31 -9.30
C GLY A 239 17.97 -11.66 -9.51
N THR A 240 17.83 -11.00 -10.65
CA THR A 240 16.55 -10.53 -11.16
C THR A 240 16.00 -11.56 -12.14
N TYR A 241 14.83 -12.10 -11.82
CA TYR A 241 14.08 -13.03 -12.65
C TYR A 241 13.10 -12.19 -13.47
N PHE A 242 13.28 -12.19 -14.79
CA PHE A 242 12.37 -11.57 -15.74
C PHE A 242 11.44 -12.65 -16.27
N VAL A 243 10.14 -12.37 -16.25
CA VAL A 243 9.12 -13.20 -16.90
C VAL A 243 8.62 -12.45 -18.13
N GLU A 244 8.63 -13.14 -19.27
CA GLU A 244 8.07 -12.68 -20.53
C GLU A 244 7.35 -13.83 -21.21
N ASP A 245 6.03 -13.71 -21.41
CA ASP A 245 5.20 -14.71 -22.07
C ASP A 245 5.37 -16.13 -21.47
N GLY A 246 5.51 -16.21 -20.15
CA GLY A 246 5.71 -17.46 -19.40
C GLY A 246 7.16 -17.97 -19.35
N GLU A 247 8.09 -17.35 -20.07
CA GLU A 247 9.52 -17.71 -20.05
C GLU A 247 10.26 -16.90 -18.98
N ILE A 248 11.11 -17.58 -18.20
CA ILE A 248 11.84 -16.97 -17.08
C ILE A 248 13.33 -16.86 -17.39
N THR A 249 13.87 -15.64 -17.41
CA THR A 249 15.31 -15.37 -17.54
C THR A 249 15.88 -14.80 -16.26
N ARG A 250 16.97 -15.38 -15.75
CA ARG A 250 17.68 -14.89 -14.56
C ARG A 250 18.92 -14.08 -14.94
N VAL A 251 18.98 -12.83 -14.46
CA VAL A 251 20.07 -11.89 -14.72
C VAL A 251 20.65 -11.37 -13.41
N ASP A 252 21.96 -11.15 -13.37
CA ASP A 252 22.61 -10.33 -12.35
C ASP A 252 22.99 -8.97 -12.93
N PRO A 253 22.18 -7.91 -12.67
CA PRO A 253 22.46 -6.57 -13.20
C PRO A 253 23.58 -5.85 -12.44
N LYS A 254 24.13 -6.44 -11.37
CA LYS A 254 25.16 -5.81 -10.55
C LYS A 254 26.52 -5.86 -11.25
N LEU A 255 27.16 -4.70 -11.38
CA LEU A 255 28.55 -4.56 -11.77
C LEU A 255 29.49 -4.64 -10.55
N ASP A 256 30.77 -4.91 -10.80
CA ASP A 256 31.78 -5.02 -9.74
C ASP A 256 32.03 -3.67 -9.03
N GLU A 257 31.91 -2.56 -9.76
CA GLU A 257 32.12 -1.21 -9.24
C GLU A 257 30.94 -0.71 -8.39
N MET A 258 29.79 -1.37 -8.45
CA MET A 258 28.59 -0.95 -7.74
C MET A 258 28.69 -1.21 -6.22
N PRO A 259 28.34 -0.22 -5.38
CA PRO A 259 28.45 -0.34 -3.92
C PRO A 259 27.42 -1.30 -3.31
N ALA A 260 26.32 -1.54 -4.03
CA ALA A 260 25.27 -2.49 -3.68
C ALA A 260 24.62 -3.07 -4.96
N GLY A 261 23.89 -4.17 -4.83
CA GLY A 261 23.10 -4.71 -5.95
C GLY A 261 21.86 -3.88 -6.26
N ALA A 262 21.17 -4.23 -7.35
CA ALA A 262 19.85 -3.70 -7.67
C ALA A 262 18.86 -3.91 -6.51
N THR A 263 18.05 -2.90 -6.21
CA THR A 263 17.14 -2.91 -5.06
C THR A 263 15.71 -2.57 -5.44
N TYR A 264 15.37 -1.31 -5.73
CA TYR A 264 14.01 -0.93 -6.12
C TYR A 264 13.94 -0.75 -7.63
N PRO A 265 13.14 -1.57 -8.34
CA PRO A 265 13.01 -1.53 -9.80
C PRO A 265 11.93 -0.54 -10.27
N ALA A 266 12.08 -0.08 -11.51
CA ALA A 266 11.01 0.46 -12.33
C ALA A 266 11.22 0.05 -13.79
N TRP A 267 10.27 -0.70 -14.34
CA TRP A 267 10.29 -1.13 -15.72
C TRP A 267 9.82 -0.01 -16.65
N HIS A 268 10.63 0.30 -17.65
CA HIS A 268 10.29 1.28 -18.67
C HIS A 268 9.22 0.72 -19.62
N PRO A 269 8.20 1.51 -20.03
CA PRO A 269 7.06 1.03 -20.82
C PRO A 269 7.43 0.36 -22.15
N SER A 270 8.59 0.69 -22.73
CA SER A 270 9.12 0.00 -23.92
C SER A 270 9.52 -1.46 -23.72
N GLY A 271 9.53 -1.99 -22.48
CA GLY A 271 9.97 -3.36 -22.16
C GLY A 271 11.50 -3.55 -22.15
N ARG A 272 12.26 -2.66 -22.80
CA ARG A 272 13.72 -2.78 -22.95
C ARG A 272 14.52 -2.40 -21.70
N TYR A 273 14.09 -1.36 -20.99
CA TYR A 273 14.89 -0.74 -19.94
C TYR A 273 14.31 -0.98 -18.55
N LEU A 274 15.19 -1.10 -17.56
CA LEU A 274 14.82 -1.00 -16.15
C LEU A 274 15.70 0.02 -15.46
N ALA A 275 15.08 0.94 -14.74
CA ALA A 275 15.77 1.72 -13.74
C ALA A 275 15.81 0.90 -12.44
N PHE A 276 16.95 0.91 -11.76
CA PHE A 276 17.04 0.40 -10.40
C PHE A 276 17.69 1.45 -9.52
N SER A 277 17.30 1.48 -8.25
CA SER A 277 18.16 2.01 -7.22
C SER A 277 19.18 0.95 -6.77
N SER A 278 20.40 1.38 -6.46
CA SER A 278 21.46 0.60 -5.82
C SER A 278 21.71 1.19 -4.44
N ASN A 279 21.25 0.49 -3.39
CA ASN A 279 21.16 1.05 -2.04
C ASN A 279 21.99 0.24 -1.03
N GLN A 280 22.75 0.95 -0.20
CA GLN A 280 23.26 0.40 1.06
C GLN A 280 22.25 0.63 2.19
N VAL A 281 21.21 -0.18 2.21
CA VAL A 281 20.13 -0.11 3.20
C VAL A 281 20.65 -0.51 4.59
N ARG A 282 20.21 0.22 5.63
CA ARG A 282 20.37 -0.10 7.04
C ARG A 282 19.02 -0.09 7.74
N GLN A 283 18.94 -0.83 8.84
CA GLN A 283 17.77 -0.87 9.70
C GLN A 283 18.21 -0.59 11.13
N SER A 284 17.49 0.31 11.79
CA SER A 284 17.65 0.60 13.22
C SER A 284 16.35 0.27 13.95
N PHE A 285 16.46 -0.27 15.16
CA PHE A 285 15.32 -0.56 16.01
C PHE A 285 15.26 0.45 17.13
N TYR A 286 14.11 1.09 17.32
CA TYR A 286 13.92 2.07 18.38
C TYR A 286 13.50 1.38 19.68
N SER A 287 13.96 1.94 20.81
CA SER A 287 13.39 1.66 22.13
C SER A 287 12.20 2.59 22.47
N ILE A 288 11.62 3.26 21.47
CA ILE A 288 10.56 4.26 21.62
C ILE A 288 9.20 3.58 21.33
N PRO A 289 8.22 3.63 22.25
CA PRO A 289 6.88 3.12 21.97
C PRO A 289 6.28 3.77 20.72
N GLY A 290 5.69 2.95 19.83
CA GLY A 290 5.02 3.44 18.60
C GLY A 290 5.91 3.63 17.38
N LYS A 291 7.24 3.56 17.50
CA LYS A 291 8.17 3.45 16.37
C LYS A 291 9.03 2.21 16.58
N ALA A 292 8.89 1.19 15.73
CA ALA A 292 9.61 -0.07 15.92
C ALA A 292 10.91 -0.11 15.11
N VAL A 293 10.86 0.35 13.86
CA VAL A 293 11.94 0.19 12.87
C VAL A 293 12.08 1.49 12.09
N GLU A 294 13.33 1.88 11.85
CA GLU A 294 13.72 2.89 10.87
C GLU A 294 14.51 2.21 9.76
N VAL A 295 14.20 2.53 8.51
CA VAL A 295 14.94 2.02 7.35
C VAL A 295 15.48 3.20 6.56
N TYR A 296 16.80 3.25 6.40
CA TYR A 296 17.49 4.36 5.78
C TYR A 296 18.65 3.87 4.92
N ASP A 297 19.04 4.71 3.96
CA ASP A 297 20.17 4.44 3.08
C ASP A 297 21.41 5.17 3.59
N LEU A 298 22.54 4.46 3.66
CA LEU A 298 23.84 5.12 3.82
C LEU A 298 24.36 5.69 2.51
N ASP A 299 24.02 5.03 1.41
CA ASP A 299 24.39 5.40 0.05
C ASP A 299 23.32 4.86 -0.90
N SER A 300 22.86 5.66 -1.84
CA SER A 300 21.92 5.22 -2.87
C SER A 300 22.09 6.02 -4.15
N SER A 301 22.08 5.31 -5.28
CA SER A 301 22.21 5.87 -6.62
C SER A 301 21.33 5.10 -7.59
N LEU A 302 21.07 5.68 -8.76
CA LEU A 302 20.29 5.04 -9.80
C LEU A 302 21.18 4.41 -10.89
N ILE A 303 20.71 3.30 -11.46
CA ILE A 303 21.30 2.62 -12.61
C ILE A 303 20.21 2.34 -13.65
N LEU A 304 20.61 2.24 -14.90
CA LEU A 304 19.80 1.79 -16.02
C LEU A 304 20.32 0.43 -16.48
N TYR A 305 19.45 -0.56 -16.55
CA TYR A 305 19.73 -1.85 -17.14
C TYR A 305 19.03 -1.95 -18.50
N ASP A 306 19.80 -2.20 -19.56
CA ASP A 306 19.32 -2.40 -20.93
C ASP A 306 19.28 -3.91 -21.24
N ARG A 307 18.08 -4.45 -21.31
CA ARG A 307 17.84 -5.89 -21.49
C ARG A 307 18.24 -6.39 -22.87
N THR A 308 18.13 -5.55 -23.89
CA THR A 308 18.40 -5.95 -25.28
C THR A 308 19.88 -6.25 -25.51
N VAL A 309 20.76 -5.51 -24.84
CA VAL A 309 22.22 -5.69 -24.96
C VAL A 309 22.84 -6.28 -23.70
N ASN A 310 22.05 -6.54 -22.65
CA ASN A 310 22.48 -7.05 -21.35
C ASN A 310 23.61 -6.19 -20.73
N GLU A 311 23.37 -4.87 -20.66
CA GLU A 311 24.32 -3.90 -20.09
C GLU A 311 23.69 -3.09 -18.96
N THR A 312 24.48 -2.82 -17.92
CA THR A 312 24.15 -1.88 -16.85
C THR A 312 24.95 -0.59 -17.03
N LEU A 313 24.28 0.55 -16.90
CA LEU A 313 24.83 1.89 -16.92
C LEU A 313 24.48 2.60 -15.61
N ASN A 314 25.36 3.47 -15.13
CA ASN A 314 24.99 4.36 -14.04
C ASN A 314 24.16 5.53 -14.58
N ILE A 315 23.19 6.00 -13.78
CA ILE A 315 22.48 7.24 -14.03
C ILE A 315 23.19 8.30 -13.17
N PRO A 316 24.08 9.12 -13.75
CA PRO A 316 24.89 10.03 -12.96
C PRO A 316 24.02 11.12 -12.32
N GLY A 317 24.29 11.42 -11.05
CA GLY A 317 23.71 12.58 -10.38
C GLY A 317 24.11 13.88 -11.07
N THR A 318 23.27 14.90 -10.95
CA THR A 318 23.52 16.25 -11.49
C THR A 318 24.15 17.15 -10.44
N GLY A 319 25.16 17.94 -10.83
CA GLY A 319 25.78 18.97 -9.97
C GLY A 319 26.91 18.47 -9.06
N ASN A 320 27.29 19.31 -8.09
CA ASN A 320 28.44 19.07 -7.19
C ASN A 320 28.05 18.49 -5.83
N ALA A 321 26.76 18.43 -5.52
CA ALA A 321 26.27 17.87 -4.26
C ALA A 321 26.22 16.35 -4.35
N THR A 322 26.29 15.67 -3.20
CA THR A 322 25.99 14.24 -3.15
C THR A 322 24.59 14.02 -2.64
N TYR A 323 23.83 13.24 -3.40
CA TYR A 323 22.45 12.90 -3.12
C TYR A 323 22.32 11.41 -2.77
N LEU A 324 21.24 11.11 -2.05
CA LEU A 324 20.64 9.79 -1.95
C LEU A 324 19.50 9.74 -2.98
N GLU A 325 19.52 8.78 -3.89
CA GLU A 325 18.54 8.63 -4.97
C GLU A 325 17.94 7.23 -4.98
N THR A 326 16.61 7.13 -4.95
CA THR A 326 15.91 5.85 -4.77
C THR A 326 14.47 5.89 -5.32
N PHE A 327 13.80 4.73 -5.30
CA PHE A 327 12.42 4.54 -5.79
C PHE A 327 12.16 5.15 -7.17
N PRO A 328 12.89 4.68 -8.20
CA PRO A 328 12.59 5.08 -9.56
C PRO A 328 11.15 4.72 -9.94
N SER A 329 10.59 5.47 -10.90
CA SER A 329 9.27 5.27 -11.47
C SER A 329 9.20 5.95 -12.83
N TRP A 330 8.83 5.23 -13.88
CA TRP A 330 8.74 5.80 -15.23
C TRP A 330 7.39 6.48 -15.42
N SER A 331 7.36 7.56 -16.19
CA SER A 331 6.11 8.04 -16.79
C SER A 331 5.55 6.98 -17.75
N PRO A 332 4.22 6.92 -17.94
CA PRO A 332 3.60 5.91 -18.81
C PRO A 332 4.06 5.98 -20.28
N ASP A 333 4.48 7.16 -20.75
CA ASP A 333 5.06 7.37 -22.09
C ASP A 333 6.56 7.01 -22.17
N GLY A 334 7.23 6.81 -21.04
CA GLY A 334 8.66 6.50 -20.95
C GLY A 334 9.59 7.70 -21.11
N GLU A 335 9.05 8.91 -21.28
CA GLU A 335 9.86 10.11 -21.52
C GLU A 335 10.58 10.63 -20.27
N TYR A 336 10.05 10.32 -19.08
CA TYR A 336 10.57 10.81 -17.81
C TYR A 336 10.78 9.70 -16.78
N LEU A 337 11.89 9.76 -16.07
CA LEU A 337 12.16 8.98 -14.87
C LEU A 337 11.94 9.85 -13.63
N TYR A 338 10.94 9.51 -12.81
CA TYR A 338 10.67 10.09 -11.51
C TYR A 338 11.40 9.29 -10.43
N PHE A 339 11.88 9.95 -9.37
CA PHE A 339 12.57 9.30 -8.25
C PHE A 339 12.60 10.19 -7.02
N CYS A 340 12.92 9.59 -5.86
CA CYS A 340 13.16 10.30 -4.62
C CYS A 340 14.60 10.80 -4.57
N ARG A 341 14.82 12.05 -4.16
CA ARG A 341 16.17 12.62 -3.98
C ARG A 341 16.30 13.38 -2.67
N ALA A 342 17.31 13.06 -1.87
CA ALA A 342 17.67 13.81 -0.66
C ALA A 342 19.15 14.20 -0.66
N LEU A 343 19.51 15.32 -0.03
CA LEU A 343 20.91 15.60 0.26
C LEU A 343 21.46 14.53 1.22
N GLN A 344 22.64 13.98 0.91
CA GLN A 344 23.27 13.00 1.78
C GLN A 344 23.85 13.70 3.01
N VAL A 345 23.14 13.62 4.14
CA VAL A 345 23.54 14.20 5.43
C VAL A 345 24.06 13.18 6.44
N ILE A 346 23.82 11.89 6.19
CA ILE A 346 24.22 10.79 7.07
C ILE A 346 25.67 10.41 6.81
N GLY A 347 26.50 10.38 7.86
CA GLY A 347 27.88 9.91 7.78
C GLY A 347 27.99 8.39 7.83
N PHE A 348 28.87 7.80 7.01
CA PHE A 348 29.06 6.34 6.92
C PHE A 348 29.53 5.66 8.22
N SER A 349 30.19 6.41 9.13
CA SER A 349 30.86 5.85 10.30
C SER A 349 29.99 5.71 11.55
N ASP A 350 28.92 6.50 11.68
CA ASP A 350 28.01 6.48 12.84
C ASP A 350 26.69 7.20 12.52
N PRO A 351 25.69 6.53 11.90
CA PRO A 351 24.42 7.14 11.57
C PRO A 351 23.62 7.44 12.85
N GLN A 352 23.51 8.72 13.20
CA GLN A 352 22.73 9.15 14.36
C GLN A 352 21.26 9.38 13.99
N LEU A 353 20.36 9.16 14.95
CA LEU A 353 18.92 9.30 14.74
C LEU A 353 18.52 10.72 14.30
N ASP A 354 19.21 11.75 14.79
CA ASP A 354 18.96 13.15 14.39
C ASP A 354 19.34 13.41 12.92
N GLN A 355 20.36 12.72 12.40
CA GLN A 355 20.74 12.80 10.98
C GLN A 355 19.69 12.12 10.10
N ILE A 356 19.17 10.96 10.52
CA ILE A 356 18.10 10.26 9.82
C ILE A 356 16.83 11.15 9.79
N GLN A 357 16.49 11.76 10.92
CA GLN A 357 15.34 12.67 11.04
C GLN A 357 15.46 13.97 10.23
N ARG A 358 16.67 14.33 9.81
CA ARG A 358 16.95 15.49 8.93
C ARG A 358 17.08 15.10 7.47
N THR A 359 16.91 13.82 7.14
CA THR A 359 16.94 13.36 5.76
C THR A 359 15.55 13.50 5.17
N HIS A 360 15.39 14.48 4.27
CA HIS A 360 14.13 14.82 3.62
C HIS A 360 14.29 14.64 2.12
N TYR A 361 13.44 13.79 1.53
CA TYR A 361 13.43 13.47 0.11
C TYR A 361 12.40 14.32 -0.63
N ASP A 362 12.84 14.97 -1.69
CA ASP A 362 11.95 15.56 -2.70
C ASP A 362 11.58 14.50 -3.74
N ILE A 363 10.51 14.75 -4.50
CA ILE A 363 10.25 14.03 -5.75
C ILE A 363 10.81 14.85 -6.90
N VAL A 364 11.65 14.21 -7.69
CA VAL A 364 12.30 14.80 -8.85
C VAL A 364 12.06 13.95 -10.08
N ARG A 365 12.21 14.56 -11.26
CA ARG A 365 12.20 13.84 -12.54
C ARG A 365 13.36 14.26 -13.44
N ARG A 366 13.68 13.40 -14.40
CA ARG A 366 14.62 13.68 -15.50
C ARG A 366 14.05 13.12 -16.79
N SER A 367 14.21 13.84 -17.89
CA SER A 367 13.90 13.29 -19.22
C SER A 367 14.87 12.17 -19.57
N PHE A 368 14.44 11.22 -20.39
CA PHE A 368 15.21 10.07 -20.85
C PHE A 368 15.18 9.96 -22.38
N ASP A 369 16.36 9.81 -22.98
CA ASP A 369 16.50 9.48 -24.39
C ASP A 369 16.85 7.99 -24.54
N PRO A 370 15.92 7.16 -25.05
CA PRO A 370 16.14 5.73 -25.20
C PRO A 370 17.14 5.37 -26.30
N GLU A 371 17.43 6.23 -27.27
CA GLU A 371 18.41 5.93 -28.33
C GLU A 371 19.83 6.11 -27.81
N SER A 372 20.09 7.26 -27.16
CA SER A 372 21.41 7.57 -26.62
C SER A 372 21.66 7.00 -25.22
N ARG A 373 20.61 6.53 -24.53
CA ARG A 373 20.62 6.07 -23.12
C ARG A 373 21.08 7.16 -22.16
N THR A 374 20.66 8.40 -22.41
CA THR A 374 21.05 9.57 -21.62
C THR A 374 19.86 10.21 -20.91
N PHE A 375 20.17 11.01 -19.88
CA PHE A 375 19.18 11.67 -19.04
C PHE A 375 19.41 13.18 -19.01
N GLY A 376 18.33 13.96 -19.06
CA GLY A 376 18.35 15.42 -18.95
C GLY A 376 18.72 15.94 -17.56
N GLU A 377 18.53 17.25 -17.35
CA GLU A 377 18.69 17.89 -16.04
C GLU A 377 17.57 17.47 -15.07
N ALA A 378 17.85 17.56 -13.76
CA ALA A 378 16.88 17.21 -12.74
C ALA A 378 15.90 18.34 -12.44
N GLU A 379 14.61 18.04 -12.48
CA GLU A 379 13.50 18.94 -12.17
C GLU A 379 12.82 18.51 -10.88
N VAL A 380 12.55 19.44 -9.95
CA VAL A 380 11.77 19.14 -8.74
C VAL A 380 10.29 19.18 -9.08
N VAL A 381 9.59 18.08 -8.80
CA VAL A 381 8.14 17.93 -9.00
C VAL A 381 7.39 18.22 -7.70
N PHE A 382 7.93 17.75 -6.57
CA PHE A 382 7.39 18.01 -5.24
C PHE A 382 8.52 18.34 -4.27
N ASN A 383 8.50 19.56 -3.73
CA ASN A 383 9.50 20.08 -2.79
C ASN A 383 9.07 19.80 -1.35
N ALA A 384 9.33 18.58 -0.87
CA ALA A 384 8.97 18.18 0.48
C ALA A 384 9.83 18.89 1.53
N VAL A 385 11.10 19.18 1.18
CA VAL A 385 12.05 19.86 2.07
C VAL A 385 11.54 21.23 2.49
N GLU A 386 10.95 22.01 1.57
CA GLU A 386 10.45 23.35 1.84
C GLU A 386 9.32 23.38 2.88
N ILE A 387 8.52 22.32 2.96
CA ILE A 387 7.45 22.18 3.95
C ILE A 387 7.88 21.35 5.18
N GLY A 388 9.16 21.02 5.31
CA GLY A 388 9.71 20.25 6.44
C GLY A 388 9.24 18.80 6.47
N LYS A 389 9.01 18.20 5.30
CA LYS A 389 8.52 16.81 5.11
C LYS A 389 9.48 16.01 4.25
N SER A 390 9.15 14.75 4.01
CA SER A 390 9.83 13.86 3.08
C SER A 390 8.81 13.11 2.23
N ALA A 391 9.10 12.91 0.95
CA ALA A 391 8.23 12.24 0.00
C ALA A 391 8.83 10.92 -0.50
N SER A 392 7.99 9.95 -0.81
CA SER A 392 8.38 8.61 -1.27
C SER A 392 7.37 7.97 -2.20
N PHE A 393 7.79 6.90 -2.88
CA PHE A 393 6.96 6.06 -3.75
C PHE A 393 6.23 6.84 -4.87
N PRO A 394 6.94 7.55 -5.77
CA PRO A 394 6.27 8.21 -6.88
C PRO A 394 5.60 7.18 -7.82
N ARG A 395 4.30 7.35 -8.06
CA ARG A 395 3.51 6.49 -8.97
C ARG A 395 2.58 7.36 -9.83
N ILE A 396 2.83 7.34 -11.13
CA ILE A 396 2.09 8.13 -12.11
C ILE A 396 0.91 7.28 -12.62
N SER A 397 -0.26 7.88 -12.77
CA SER A 397 -1.43 7.24 -13.39
C SER A 397 -1.13 6.87 -14.85
N PRO A 398 -1.75 5.82 -15.41
CA PRO A 398 -1.50 5.39 -16.80
C PRO A 398 -1.73 6.45 -17.88
N ASP A 399 -2.61 7.41 -17.63
CA ASP A 399 -2.86 8.55 -18.52
C ASP A 399 -1.83 9.67 -18.40
N GLY A 400 -0.88 9.56 -17.46
CA GLY A 400 0.19 10.53 -17.22
C GLY A 400 -0.25 11.76 -16.43
N ARG A 401 -1.51 11.85 -16.00
CA ARG A 401 -2.06 13.07 -15.40
C ARG A 401 -1.79 13.20 -13.91
N PHE A 402 -1.93 12.15 -13.13
CA PHE A 402 -1.82 12.20 -11.68
C PHE A 402 -0.55 11.52 -11.19
N LEU A 403 0.13 12.14 -10.23
CA LEU A 403 1.22 11.56 -9.46
C LEU A 403 0.75 11.35 -8.02
N ALA A 404 0.67 10.09 -7.60
CA ALA A 404 0.47 9.72 -6.22
C ALA A 404 1.83 9.53 -5.52
N ILE A 405 1.97 10.04 -4.30
CA ILE A 405 3.17 9.93 -3.45
C ILE A 405 2.76 9.69 -2.00
N THR A 406 3.68 9.17 -1.19
CA THR A 406 3.54 9.12 0.27
C THR A 406 4.40 10.21 0.89
N VAL A 407 3.83 11.02 1.79
CA VAL A 407 4.50 12.10 2.50
C VAL A 407 4.56 11.76 4.00
N ALA A 408 5.74 11.86 4.59
CA ALA A 408 5.99 11.64 6.02
C ALA A 408 6.88 12.74 6.60
N ASP A 409 7.14 12.72 7.91
CA ASP A 409 7.98 13.73 8.54
C ASP A 409 9.43 13.71 8.04
N TYR A 410 10.01 12.54 7.79
CA TYR A 410 11.40 12.36 7.36
C TYR A 410 11.62 10.96 6.77
N GLY A 411 12.81 10.72 6.22
CA GLY A 411 13.24 9.41 5.73
C GLY A 411 12.61 9.03 4.39
N THR A 412 12.97 7.85 3.87
CA THR A 412 12.45 7.36 2.56
C THR A 412 11.54 6.15 2.68
N PHE A 413 11.38 5.58 3.88
CA PHE A 413 10.66 4.31 4.08
C PHE A 413 9.49 4.48 5.05
N PRO A 414 8.42 5.18 4.66
CA PRO A 414 7.39 5.66 5.57
C PRO A 414 6.45 4.56 6.12
N ILE A 415 6.69 3.28 5.84
CA ILE A 415 5.80 2.16 6.20
C ILE A 415 5.61 1.96 7.72
N TRP A 416 6.48 2.58 8.54
CA TRP A 416 6.40 2.55 10.01
C TRP A 416 6.11 3.93 10.61
N HIS A 417 5.87 4.93 9.76
CA HIS A 417 5.53 6.28 10.14
C HIS A 417 4.03 6.39 10.23
N LYS A 418 3.49 6.49 11.45
CA LYS A 418 2.05 6.58 11.68
C LYS A 418 1.45 7.80 10.98
N GLU A 419 2.24 8.87 10.87
CA GLU A 419 1.88 10.14 10.22
C GLU A 419 1.99 10.14 8.68
N ALA A 420 2.30 9.00 8.06
CA ALA A 420 2.49 8.94 6.61
C ALA A 420 1.14 8.98 5.88
N ASP A 421 1.01 9.98 5.01
CA ASP A 421 -0.20 10.26 4.24
C ASP A 421 0.07 10.16 2.73
N LEU A 422 -0.93 9.73 1.98
CA LEU A 422 -0.96 9.83 0.52
C LEU A 422 -1.30 11.26 0.07
N TYR A 423 -0.58 11.71 -0.96
CA TYR A 423 -0.85 12.97 -1.67
C TYR A 423 -1.06 12.65 -3.15
N LEU A 424 -1.96 13.40 -3.78
CA LEU A 424 -2.23 13.36 -5.20
C LEU A 424 -1.82 14.71 -5.81
N ILE A 425 -1.04 14.65 -6.89
CA ILE A 425 -0.53 15.81 -7.60
C ILE A 425 -1.05 15.73 -9.03
N ASP A 426 -1.78 16.73 -9.48
CA ASP A 426 -2.19 16.86 -10.89
C ASP A 426 -0.99 17.46 -11.66
N LEU A 427 -0.41 16.69 -12.57
CA LEU A 427 0.80 17.04 -13.32
C LEU A 427 0.54 18.07 -14.44
N ASP A 428 -0.71 18.23 -14.88
CA ASP A 428 -1.09 19.22 -15.88
C ASP A 428 -1.17 20.63 -15.27
N THR A 429 -1.71 20.71 -14.04
CA THR A 429 -1.97 21.98 -13.34
C THR A 429 -0.92 22.32 -12.29
N GLY A 430 -0.22 21.30 -11.76
CA GLY A 430 0.68 21.41 -10.62
C GLY A 430 -0.03 21.47 -9.26
N GLU A 431 -1.35 21.28 -9.21
CA GLU A 431 -2.12 21.26 -7.96
C GLU A 431 -1.74 20.04 -7.11
N GLN A 432 -1.61 20.25 -5.80
CA GLN A 432 -1.16 19.23 -4.85
C GLN A 432 -2.17 19.15 -3.71
N GLN A 433 -2.68 17.95 -3.43
CA GLN A 433 -3.65 17.73 -2.37
C GLN A 433 -3.28 16.53 -1.51
N ARG A 434 -3.48 16.68 -0.19
CA ARG A 434 -3.53 15.54 0.72
C ARG A 434 -4.80 14.75 0.40
N MET A 435 -4.67 13.44 0.21
CA MET A 435 -5.80 12.59 -0.17
C MET A 435 -6.82 12.45 0.97
N GLU A 436 -8.11 12.32 0.61
CA GLU A 436 -9.23 12.18 1.56
C GLU A 436 -9.25 10.78 2.18
N VAL A 437 -8.71 9.78 1.46
CA VAL A 437 -8.68 8.37 1.89
C VAL A 437 -7.73 8.09 3.06
N ASN A 438 -6.91 9.06 3.46
CA ASN A 438 -5.93 8.90 4.54
C ASN A 438 -6.61 8.63 5.89
N SER A 439 -6.02 7.75 6.68
CA SER A 439 -6.47 7.47 8.04
C SER A 439 -5.57 8.13 9.10
N GLU A 440 -5.81 7.81 10.36
CA GLU A 440 -4.91 8.17 11.47
C GLU A 440 -3.71 7.21 11.59
N GLU A 441 -3.61 6.20 10.71
CA GLU A 441 -2.53 5.22 10.64
C GLU A 441 -1.78 5.33 9.31
N THR A 442 -0.62 4.67 9.23
CA THR A 442 0.27 4.71 8.06
C THR A 442 -0.43 4.30 6.76
N GLU A 443 -0.32 5.16 5.75
CA GLU A 443 -0.58 4.85 4.35
C GLU A 443 0.73 4.76 3.56
N SER A 444 0.86 3.73 2.73
CA SER A 444 2.09 3.47 1.96
C SER A 444 1.83 2.52 0.79
N TYR A 445 2.84 2.28 -0.04
CA TYR A 445 2.80 1.33 -1.16
C TYR A 445 1.49 1.38 -1.95
N HIS A 446 1.37 2.39 -2.81
CA HIS A 446 0.25 2.56 -3.71
C HIS A 446 0.60 2.18 -5.15
N THR A 447 -0.40 1.80 -5.94
CA THR A 447 -0.28 1.64 -7.39
C THR A 447 -1.63 1.93 -8.07
N TRP A 448 -1.58 2.21 -9.37
CA TRP A 448 -2.75 2.49 -10.18
C TRP A 448 -3.24 1.24 -10.92
N SER A 449 -4.54 1.17 -11.16
CA SER A 449 -5.10 0.25 -12.16
C SER A 449 -4.62 0.61 -13.56
N SER A 450 -4.64 -0.34 -14.49
CA SER A 450 -4.36 -0.08 -15.91
C SER A 450 -5.32 0.95 -16.52
N SER A 451 -6.56 1.03 -16.01
CA SER A 451 -7.54 2.06 -16.38
C SER A 451 -7.20 3.46 -15.85
N GLY A 452 -6.35 3.57 -14.82
CA GLY A 452 -6.05 4.81 -14.11
C GLY A 452 -7.20 5.34 -13.24
N ARG A 453 -8.28 4.58 -13.07
CA ARG A 453 -9.49 4.99 -12.34
C ARG A 453 -9.61 4.37 -10.96
N TRP A 454 -8.73 3.42 -10.64
CA TRP A 454 -8.61 2.82 -9.33
C TRP A 454 -7.19 2.95 -8.84
N MET A 455 -7.05 3.14 -7.53
CA MET A 455 -5.76 3.06 -6.84
C MET A 455 -5.89 2.08 -5.70
N VAL A 456 -4.92 1.17 -5.59
CA VAL A 456 -4.72 0.33 -4.40
C VAL A 456 -3.60 0.92 -3.57
N PHE A 457 -3.71 0.85 -2.24
CA PHE A 457 -2.68 1.27 -1.31
C PHE A 457 -2.65 0.39 -0.06
N SER A 458 -1.49 0.29 0.59
CA SER A 458 -1.35 -0.43 1.85
C SER A 458 -1.65 0.50 3.03
N SER A 459 -2.68 0.16 3.81
CA SER A 459 -3.06 0.85 5.03
C SER A 459 -2.89 0.00 6.27
N LYS A 460 -2.50 0.62 7.38
CA LYS A 460 -2.52 -0.02 8.71
C LYS A 460 -3.75 0.31 9.55
N ARG A 461 -4.78 0.95 8.95
CA ARG A 461 -5.94 1.49 9.69
C ARG A 461 -6.75 0.49 10.51
N LEU A 462 -6.70 -0.80 10.18
CA LEU A 462 -7.49 -1.82 10.89
C LEU A 462 -6.90 -2.17 12.26
N ASP A 463 -5.58 -2.33 12.37
CA ASP A 463 -4.94 -2.84 13.60
C ASP A 463 -3.71 -2.03 14.05
N GLY A 464 -3.32 -1.00 13.29
CA GLY A 464 -2.13 -0.15 13.52
C GLY A 464 -0.79 -0.89 13.35
N ARG A 465 -0.79 -2.13 12.82
CA ARG A 465 0.36 -3.03 12.82
C ARG A 465 0.68 -3.58 11.44
N THR A 466 -0.32 -4.11 10.76
CA THR A 466 -0.16 -4.85 9.51
C THR A 466 -0.77 -4.08 8.35
N GLY A 467 -0.07 -4.06 7.22
CA GLY A 467 -0.55 -3.47 5.98
C GLY A 467 -1.65 -4.33 5.37
N ARG A 468 -2.72 -3.68 4.92
CA ARG A 468 -3.90 -4.26 4.26
C ARG A 468 -4.14 -3.49 2.97
N PRO A 469 -4.47 -4.15 1.84
CA PRO A 469 -4.76 -3.42 0.61
C PRO A 469 -6.13 -2.75 0.73
N PHE A 470 -6.16 -1.44 0.54
CA PHE A 470 -7.35 -0.61 0.41
C PHE A 470 -7.42 -0.04 -1.00
N PHE A 471 -8.64 0.18 -1.48
CA PHE A 471 -8.94 0.65 -2.82
C PHE A 471 -9.69 1.96 -2.74
N THR A 472 -9.44 2.84 -3.69
CA THR A 472 -10.25 4.04 -3.92
C THR A 472 -10.44 4.23 -5.42
N HIS A 473 -11.63 4.71 -5.79
CA HIS A 473 -11.91 5.18 -7.14
C HIS A 473 -11.42 6.62 -7.26
N ILE A 474 -10.80 6.97 -8.38
CA ILE A 474 -10.39 8.34 -8.68
C ILE A 474 -11.08 8.73 -9.99
N ASP A 475 -11.87 9.81 -9.95
CA ASP A 475 -12.57 10.31 -11.13
C ASP A 475 -11.63 11.06 -12.11
N PRO A 476 -12.05 11.34 -13.36
CA PRO A 476 -11.21 12.08 -14.30
C PRO A 476 -10.81 13.46 -13.77
N GLU A 477 -11.58 14.05 -12.87
CA GLU A 477 -11.29 15.33 -12.24
C GLU A 477 -10.34 15.21 -11.03
N GLY A 478 -10.03 13.99 -10.58
CA GLY A 478 -9.16 13.70 -9.43
C GLY A 478 -9.90 13.61 -8.09
N ASN A 479 -11.23 13.59 -8.09
CA ASN A 479 -12.02 13.36 -6.89
C ASN A 479 -11.92 11.89 -6.46
N GLN A 480 -11.87 11.67 -5.15
CA GLN A 480 -11.60 10.36 -4.57
C GLN A 480 -12.88 9.78 -3.97
N GLY A 481 -13.20 8.54 -4.31
CA GLY A 481 -14.24 7.78 -3.63
C GLY A 481 -13.78 7.32 -2.24
N LYS A 482 -14.74 7.13 -1.33
CA LYS A 482 -14.48 6.49 -0.03
C LYS A 482 -13.77 5.16 -0.25
N GLU A 483 -12.73 4.91 0.54
CA GLU A 483 -11.93 3.70 0.42
C GLU A 483 -12.64 2.44 0.95
N PHE A 484 -12.22 1.28 0.47
CA PHE A 484 -12.64 -0.02 1.01
C PHE A 484 -11.50 -1.03 1.00
N VAL A 485 -11.50 -1.95 1.95
CA VAL A 485 -10.46 -2.99 2.06
C VAL A 485 -10.69 -4.13 1.07
N LEU A 486 -9.61 -4.80 0.65
CA LEU A 486 -9.64 -6.02 -0.17
C LEU A 486 -10.69 -7.03 0.36
N PRO A 487 -11.76 -7.32 -0.40
CA PRO A 487 -12.83 -8.21 0.07
C PRO A 487 -12.31 -9.62 0.37
N GLN A 488 -12.82 -10.24 1.43
CA GLN A 488 -12.44 -11.59 1.86
C GLN A 488 -13.65 -12.52 1.87
N GLU A 489 -13.41 -13.81 1.55
CA GLU A 489 -14.47 -14.83 1.61
C GLU A 489 -15.01 -14.94 3.05
N ASP A 490 -14.08 -15.02 4.01
CA ASP A 490 -14.39 -14.83 5.42
C ASP A 490 -14.12 -13.37 5.82
N PRO A 491 -15.16 -12.56 6.08
CA PRO A 491 -14.98 -11.15 6.45
C PRO A 491 -14.25 -10.95 7.78
N SER A 492 -14.08 -12.02 8.59
CA SER A 492 -13.28 -11.97 9.82
C SER A 492 -11.78 -12.24 9.61
N ARG A 493 -11.31 -12.52 8.38
CA ARG A 493 -9.90 -12.91 8.11
C ARG A 493 -8.90 -11.94 8.75
N TYR A 494 -9.18 -10.63 8.68
CA TYR A 494 -8.27 -9.62 9.19
C TYR A 494 -8.20 -9.54 10.72
N ASP A 495 -9.16 -10.11 11.45
CA ASP A 495 -9.17 -10.13 12.92
C ASP A 495 -8.07 -11.03 13.50
N TRP A 496 -7.63 -12.04 12.75
CA TRP A 496 -6.67 -13.06 13.20
C TRP A 496 -5.44 -13.22 12.31
N MET A 497 -5.43 -12.62 11.11
CA MET A 497 -4.28 -12.64 10.21
C MET A 497 -3.13 -11.79 10.77
N LEU A 498 -1.95 -12.40 10.90
CA LEU A 498 -0.77 -11.73 11.48
C LEU A 498 0.18 -11.20 10.41
N GLU A 499 0.05 -11.62 9.17
CA GLU A 499 0.88 -11.21 8.05
C GLU A 499 0.45 -9.84 7.53
N SER A 500 1.38 -9.13 6.89
CA SER A 500 1.18 -7.87 6.19
C SER A 500 1.18 -8.12 4.68
N PHE A 501 0.31 -7.42 3.97
CA PHE A 501 0.32 -7.31 2.52
C PHE A 501 1.18 -6.10 2.17
N ASN A 502 2.23 -6.28 1.38
CA ASN A 502 3.16 -5.23 1.01
C ASN A 502 3.34 -5.19 -0.51
N ILE A 503 3.56 -4.00 -1.05
CA ILE A 503 3.73 -3.78 -2.49
C ILE A 503 2.54 -4.40 -3.26
N PRO A 504 1.29 -3.94 -3.01
CA PRO A 504 0.18 -4.34 -3.85
C PRO A 504 0.39 -3.79 -5.27
N GLU A 505 0.27 -4.64 -6.27
CA GLU A 505 0.33 -4.30 -7.70
C GLU A 505 -0.94 -4.83 -8.39
N LEU A 506 -1.66 -3.95 -9.09
CA LEU A 506 -2.82 -4.33 -9.92
C LEU A 506 -2.31 -4.88 -11.26
N VAL A 507 -2.86 -6.01 -11.71
CA VAL A 507 -2.34 -6.79 -12.84
C VAL A 507 -3.48 -7.20 -13.78
N ASP A 508 -3.29 -6.97 -15.08
CA ASP A 508 -4.29 -7.10 -16.13
C ASP A 508 -4.75 -8.55 -16.43
N GLY A 509 -4.06 -9.54 -15.86
CA GLY A 509 -4.31 -10.95 -16.08
C GLY A 509 -3.74 -11.85 -14.99
N LYS A 510 -4.03 -13.15 -15.12
CA LYS A 510 -3.46 -14.19 -14.26
C LYS A 510 -2.02 -14.45 -14.67
N ILE A 511 -1.10 -14.50 -13.72
CA ILE A 511 0.27 -14.94 -13.97
C ILE A 511 0.29 -16.47 -14.14
N GLU A 512 0.78 -16.95 -15.26
CA GLU A 512 0.76 -18.39 -15.62
C GLU A 512 2.03 -19.16 -15.21
N VAL A 513 2.97 -18.52 -14.49
CA VAL A 513 4.17 -19.16 -13.93
C VAL A 513 4.04 -19.38 -12.42
N ASP A 514 4.60 -20.50 -11.93
CA ASP A 514 4.47 -20.92 -10.54
C ASP A 514 5.84 -20.97 -9.79
N PRO A 515 5.85 -21.20 -8.46
CA PRO A 515 7.09 -21.23 -7.68
C PRO A 515 8.14 -22.25 -8.15
N ARG A 516 7.73 -23.34 -8.82
CA ARG A 516 8.63 -24.37 -9.36
C ARG A 516 9.29 -23.90 -10.65
N ASP A 517 8.62 -23.08 -11.46
CA ASP A 517 9.22 -22.50 -12.65
C ASP A 517 10.37 -21.57 -12.27
N PHE A 518 10.19 -20.75 -11.23
CA PHE A 518 11.27 -19.94 -10.66
C PHE A 518 12.41 -20.78 -10.11
N LEU A 519 12.12 -21.89 -9.41
CA LEU A 519 13.15 -22.80 -8.92
C LEU A 519 13.93 -23.45 -10.07
N LYS A 520 13.24 -23.83 -11.14
CA LYS A 520 13.87 -24.39 -12.34
C LYS A 520 14.81 -23.37 -12.98
N ALA A 521 14.36 -22.12 -13.17
CA ALA A 521 15.18 -21.03 -13.68
C ALA A 521 16.37 -20.69 -12.76
N ALA A 522 16.23 -20.89 -11.44
CA ALA A 522 17.30 -20.69 -10.48
C ALA A 522 18.43 -21.75 -10.57
N GLY A 523 18.18 -22.88 -11.23
CA GLY A 523 19.16 -23.94 -11.45
C GLY A 523 20.27 -23.56 -12.43
N ASP A 524 20.03 -22.56 -13.29
CA ASP A 524 21.01 -22.02 -14.23
C ASP A 524 21.79 -20.85 -13.61
N ASP A 525 23.03 -20.67 -14.08
CA ASP A 525 23.84 -19.51 -13.71
C ASP A 525 23.19 -18.21 -14.22
N PRO A 526 23.13 -17.15 -13.40
CA PRO A 526 22.55 -15.88 -13.84
C PRO A 526 23.39 -15.27 -14.97
N LEU A 527 22.72 -14.75 -16.00
CA LEU A 527 23.37 -13.94 -17.02
C LEU A 527 23.99 -12.70 -16.35
N LYS A 528 25.31 -12.55 -16.45
CA LYS A 528 26.01 -11.37 -15.90
C LYS A 528 25.85 -10.20 -16.86
N ALA A 529 25.38 -9.06 -16.36
CA ALA A 529 25.33 -7.83 -17.15
C ALA A 529 26.75 -7.32 -17.44
N GLY A 530 26.97 -6.84 -18.67
CA GLY A 530 28.15 -6.07 -19.04
C GLY A 530 28.06 -4.63 -18.54
N SER A 531 29.19 -3.91 -18.50
CA SER A 531 29.19 -2.47 -18.24
C SER A 531 28.92 -1.71 -19.54
N GLY A 532 27.82 -0.97 -19.61
CA GLY A 532 27.53 -0.03 -20.70
C GLY A 532 28.12 1.37 -20.46
N ASN A 533 28.88 1.55 -19.37
CA ASN A 533 29.51 2.82 -19.05
C ASN A 533 30.69 3.14 -19.98
N PRO A 534 30.98 4.42 -20.25
CA PRO A 534 32.18 4.80 -21.00
C PRO A 534 33.48 4.29 -20.34
N PRO A 535 34.52 3.92 -21.11
CA PRO A 535 35.78 3.47 -20.54
C PRO A 535 36.39 4.48 -19.56
N GLY A 536 36.78 4.03 -18.36
CA GLY A 536 37.36 4.87 -17.32
C GLY A 536 36.35 5.68 -16.49
N PHE A 537 35.05 5.52 -16.75
CA PHE A 537 34.00 6.08 -15.91
C PHE A 537 33.85 5.27 -14.62
N SER A 538 34.14 5.89 -13.47
CA SER A 538 33.87 5.34 -12.14
C SER A 538 32.84 6.22 -11.45
N PRO A 539 31.54 5.96 -11.66
CA PRO A 539 30.47 6.80 -11.09
C PRO A 539 30.27 6.56 -9.60
N PHE A 540 30.67 5.39 -9.13
CA PHE A 540 30.49 5.01 -7.73
C PHE A 540 31.64 5.55 -6.90
N ARG A 541 31.31 6.02 -5.69
CA ARG A 541 32.33 6.39 -4.72
C ARG A 541 33.26 5.20 -4.46
N PRO A 542 34.58 5.45 -4.29
CA PRO A 542 35.48 4.40 -3.82
C PRO A 542 34.92 3.81 -2.53
N LEU A 543 34.80 2.48 -2.48
CA LEU A 543 34.45 1.81 -1.23
C LEU A 543 35.47 2.26 -0.16
N PRO A 544 35.02 2.66 1.05
CA PRO A 544 35.96 2.96 2.12
C PRO A 544 36.89 1.76 2.33
N GLU A 545 38.20 2.00 2.39
CA GLU A 545 39.19 0.94 2.57
C GLU A 545 38.78 0.07 3.77
N GLN A 546 38.54 -1.22 3.52
CA GLN A 546 38.38 -2.14 4.63
C GLN A 546 39.73 -2.20 5.34
N GLY A 547 39.79 -1.62 6.54
CA GLY A 547 40.96 -1.75 7.42
C GLY A 547 41.37 -3.22 7.56
N PRO A 548 42.65 -3.50 7.82
CA PRO A 548 43.20 -4.84 7.66
C PRO A 548 42.53 -5.83 8.63
N GLY A 549 41.86 -6.84 8.05
CA GLY A 549 41.71 -8.17 8.61
C GLY A 549 40.77 -8.34 9.80
N VAL A 550 39.47 -8.54 9.52
CA VAL A 550 38.68 -9.51 10.31
C VAL A 550 38.12 -10.54 9.33
N SER A 551 38.72 -11.72 9.37
CA SER A 551 38.29 -12.92 8.66
C SER A 551 36.77 -13.12 8.81
N ARG A 552 36.01 -13.01 7.72
CA ARG A 552 34.62 -13.46 7.67
C ARG A 552 34.60 -14.98 7.80
N ARG A 553 34.42 -15.50 9.03
CA ARG A 553 33.79 -16.81 9.19
C ARG A 553 32.31 -16.63 8.92
N ALA A 554 31.78 -17.39 7.96
CA ALA A 554 30.35 -17.55 7.79
C ALA A 554 29.73 -18.00 9.13
N PRO A 555 28.58 -17.44 9.56
CA PRO A 555 27.86 -18.01 10.67
C PRO A 555 27.26 -19.34 10.20
N HIS A 556 27.85 -20.45 10.65
CA HIS A 556 27.11 -21.69 10.80
C HIS A 556 26.27 -21.55 12.08
N GLY A 557 24.95 -21.68 11.94
CA GLY A 557 24.01 -21.65 13.06
C GLY A 557 22.60 -21.43 12.55
#